data_AF-A0A4Q7NVX2-F1
#
_entry.id   AF-A0A4Q7NVX2-F1
#
_cell.length_a   1.000
_cell.length_b   1.000
_cell.length_c   1.000
_cell.angle_alpha   90.00
_cell.angle_beta   90.00
_cell.angle_gamma   90.00
#
_symmetry.space_group_name_H-M   'P 1'
#
loop_
_entity.id
_entity.type
_entity.pdbx_description
1 polymer ?
#
loop_
_entity_poly.entity_id
_entity_poly.type
_entity_poly.pdbx_seq_one_letter_code
_entity_poly.pdbx_strand_id
1 'polypeptide(L)'
;MPPDTSPQTAPVPRPRAGAGAVPHDQPDWHGLWVEALDELELEVDRAEALLRADHLPGSALPGTGAWRPPSLPPIPPDLVDRARGIHARQLDIASGMTRRLGDLAKQATLTGKLETGRERPRPLLVDRAC
;
A
#
# COMPACT_ATOMS: atom_id res chain seq x y z
N MET A 1 26.82 -87.89 -10.56
CA MET A 1 26.44 -87.69 -9.13
C MET A 1 27.71 -87.85 -8.33
N PRO A 2 28.29 -86.83 -7.67
CA PRO A 2 27.70 -85.85 -6.71
C PRO A 2 27.93 -84.36 -7.12
N PRO A 3 27.47 -83.36 -6.34
CA PRO A 3 26.98 -82.08 -6.88
C PRO A 3 27.97 -80.92 -6.97
N ASP A 4 27.72 -80.11 -8.00
CA ASP A 4 28.18 -78.75 -8.27
C ASP A 4 28.07 -77.85 -7.02
N THR A 5 29.19 -77.28 -6.57
CA THR A 5 29.22 -76.28 -5.48
C THR A 5 29.48 -74.92 -6.09
N SER A 6 28.41 -74.29 -6.58
CA SER A 6 28.40 -72.87 -6.95
C SER A 6 28.22 -72.01 -5.68
N PRO A 7 29.05 -70.99 -5.43
CA PRO A 7 28.84 -70.09 -4.31
C PRO A 7 27.65 -69.15 -4.60
N GLN A 8 26.63 -69.27 -3.76
CA GLN A 8 25.46 -68.42 -3.74
C GLN A 8 25.85 -66.94 -3.50
N THR A 9 25.62 -66.10 -4.51
CA THR A 9 25.78 -64.64 -4.40
C THR A 9 24.61 -64.08 -3.59
N ALA A 10 24.89 -63.54 -2.41
CA ALA A 10 23.90 -62.83 -1.59
C ALA A 10 23.41 -61.55 -2.29
N PRO A 11 22.13 -61.19 -2.19
CA PRO A 11 21.63 -59.95 -2.79
C PRO A 11 22.12 -58.74 -1.98
N VAL A 12 22.85 -57.86 -2.64
CA VAL A 12 23.18 -56.52 -2.12
C VAL A 12 21.87 -55.76 -1.87
N PRO A 13 21.61 -55.23 -0.66
CA PRO A 13 20.47 -54.37 -0.43
C PRO A 13 20.71 -53.06 -1.19
N ARG A 14 19.95 -52.82 -2.26
CA ARG A 14 19.90 -51.51 -2.90
C ARG A 14 19.34 -50.53 -1.86
N PRO A 15 20.03 -49.42 -1.54
CA PRO A 15 19.36 -48.34 -0.83
C PRO A 15 18.18 -47.93 -1.70
N ARG A 16 16.98 -48.13 -1.15
CA ARG A 16 15.74 -47.58 -1.72
C ARG A 16 16.01 -46.11 -1.87
N ALA A 17 16.13 -45.63 -3.11
CA ALA A 17 16.19 -44.22 -3.41
C ALA A 17 14.91 -43.63 -2.80
N GLY A 18 15.05 -43.11 -1.58
CA GLY A 18 14.13 -42.14 -1.04
C GLY A 18 14.16 -41.03 -2.06
N ALA A 19 13.10 -40.97 -2.87
CA ALA A 19 12.81 -39.83 -3.70
C ALA A 19 13.06 -38.60 -2.81
N GLY A 20 14.11 -37.86 -3.15
CA GLY A 20 14.38 -36.59 -2.50
C GLY A 20 13.18 -35.72 -2.75
N ALA A 21 12.27 -35.67 -1.78
CA ALA A 21 11.50 -34.47 -1.55
C ALA A 21 12.54 -33.43 -1.16
N VAL A 22 13.15 -32.81 -2.17
CA VAL A 22 13.92 -31.60 -1.98
C VAL A 22 12.90 -30.61 -1.47
N PRO A 23 13.00 -30.13 -0.22
CA PRO A 23 12.17 -29.02 0.20
C PRO A 23 12.45 -27.90 -0.80
N HIS A 24 11.42 -27.44 -1.52
CA HIS A 24 11.50 -26.16 -2.21
C HIS A 24 11.49 -25.08 -1.12
N ASP A 25 12.61 -24.93 -0.42
CA ASP A 25 12.87 -23.91 0.60
C ASP A 25 13.20 -22.55 -0.03
N GLN A 26 12.85 -22.39 -1.32
CA GLN A 26 13.01 -21.15 -2.04
C GLN A 26 11.70 -20.38 -1.90
N PRO A 27 11.73 -19.14 -1.37
CA PRO A 27 10.51 -18.36 -1.19
C PRO A 27 9.79 -18.19 -2.52
N ASP A 28 8.46 -18.32 -2.51
CA ASP A 28 7.63 -17.99 -3.67
C ASP A 28 7.58 -16.46 -3.84
N TRP A 29 8.62 -15.93 -4.46
CA TRP A 29 8.76 -14.49 -4.70
C TRP A 29 7.63 -13.92 -5.54
N HIS A 30 7.01 -14.73 -6.42
CA HIS A 30 5.88 -14.28 -7.20
C HIS A 30 4.66 -14.05 -6.29
N GLY A 31 4.33 -15.02 -5.43
CA GLY A 31 3.27 -14.88 -4.43
C GLY A 31 3.50 -13.68 -3.51
N LEU A 32 4.73 -13.47 -3.04
CA LEU A 32 5.10 -12.32 -2.20
C LEU A 32 4.92 -10.98 -2.93
N TRP A 33 5.20 -10.93 -4.24
CA TRP A 33 4.93 -9.73 -5.03
C TRP A 33 3.44 -9.47 -5.21
N VAL A 34 2.63 -10.52 -5.41
CA VAL A 34 1.18 -10.39 -5.50
C VAL A 34 0.62 -9.80 -4.20
N GLU A 35 0.99 -10.37 -3.05
CA GLU A 35 0.56 -9.90 -1.73
C GLU A 35 0.97 -8.43 -1.50
N ALA A 36 2.22 -8.07 -1.80
CA ALA A 36 2.69 -6.70 -1.64
C ALA A 36 1.96 -5.68 -2.53
N LEU A 37 1.59 -6.08 -3.75
CA LEU A 37 0.80 -5.23 -4.66
C LEU A 37 -0.67 -5.15 -4.22
N ASP A 38 -1.24 -6.22 -3.67
CA ASP A 38 -2.60 -6.22 -3.09
C ASP A 38 -2.67 -5.24 -1.90
N GLU A 39 -1.69 -5.28 -0.99
CA GLU A 39 -1.60 -4.33 0.12
C GLU A 39 -1.47 -2.89 -0.38
N LEU A 40 -0.62 -2.65 -1.39
CA LEU A 40 -0.44 -1.32 -1.98
C LEU A 40 -1.73 -0.81 -2.62
N GLU A 41 -2.46 -1.66 -3.32
CA GLU A 41 -3.75 -1.31 -3.93
C GLU A 41 -4.77 -0.90 -2.88
N LEU A 42 -4.85 -1.62 -1.75
CA LEU A 42 -5.73 -1.25 -0.65
C LEU A 42 -5.40 0.13 -0.07
N GLU A 43 -4.12 0.48 0.06
CA GLU A 43 -3.74 1.83 0.52
C GLU A 43 -4.07 2.91 -0.52
N VAL A 44 -3.90 2.62 -1.81
CA VAL A 44 -4.28 3.54 -2.89
C VAL A 44 -5.78 3.78 -2.90
N ASP A 45 -6.59 2.74 -2.77
CA ASP A 45 -8.05 2.84 -2.72
C ASP A 45 -8.51 3.66 -1.50
N ARG A 46 -7.88 3.47 -0.34
CA ARG A 46 -8.14 4.28 0.87
C ARG A 46 -7.78 5.74 0.63
N ALA A 47 -6.59 6.02 0.07
CA ALA A 47 -6.17 7.39 -0.21
C ALA A 47 -7.11 8.08 -1.21
N GLU A 48 -7.57 7.36 -2.22
CA GLU A 48 -8.55 7.87 -3.19
C GLU A 48 -9.91 8.15 -2.53
N ALA A 49 -10.38 7.26 -1.66
CA ALA A 49 -11.62 7.46 -0.90
C ALA A 49 -11.54 8.70 0.00
N LEU A 50 -10.41 8.90 0.71
CA LEU A 50 -10.17 10.10 1.51
C LEU A 50 -10.14 11.36 0.63
N LEU A 51 -9.57 11.28 -0.57
CA LEU A 51 -9.56 12.39 -1.50
C LEU A 51 -10.96 12.71 -2.06
N ARG A 52 -11.85 11.72 -2.17
CA ARG A 52 -13.24 11.91 -2.62
C ARG A 52 -14.17 12.38 -1.50
N ALA A 53 -13.82 12.13 -0.24
CA ALA A 53 -14.64 12.55 0.89
C ALA A 53 -14.72 14.09 0.99
N ASP A 54 -15.93 14.63 1.10
CA ASP A 54 -16.14 16.07 1.29
C ASP A 54 -15.77 16.55 2.71
N HIS A 55 -15.77 15.63 3.67
CA HIS A 55 -15.37 15.87 5.05
C HIS A 55 -14.60 14.66 5.59
N LEU A 56 -13.47 14.90 6.24
CA LEU A 56 -12.71 13.87 6.93
C LEU A 56 -13.14 13.82 8.40
N PRO A 57 -13.68 12.70 8.91
CA PRO A 57 -13.78 12.53 10.36
C PRO A 57 -12.37 12.54 10.95
N GLY A 58 -12.18 13.20 12.09
CA GLY A 58 -10.84 13.38 12.71
C GLY A 58 -10.10 12.08 13.03
N SER A 59 -10.80 10.94 13.07
CA SER A 59 -10.24 9.59 13.24
C SER A 59 -9.81 8.91 11.93
N ALA A 60 -10.08 9.50 10.76
CA ALA A 60 -9.79 8.93 9.44
C ALA A 60 -8.45 9.40 8.85
N LEU A 61 -7.64 10.14 9.61
CA LEU A 61 -6.26 10.38 9.21
C LEU A 61 -5.52 9.04 9.27
N PRO A 62 -4.87 8.60 8.17
CA PRO A 62 -4.18 7.33 8.14
C PRO A 62 -3.15 7.28 9.27
N GLY A 63 -3.30 6.29 10.16
CA GLY A 63 -2.35 6.01 11.21
C GLY A 63 -0.99 5.61 10.65
N THR A 64 -0.02 5.40 11.54
CA THR A 64 1.41 5.11 11.26
C THR A 64 1.72 3.87 10.40
N GLY A 65 0.72 3.18 9.84
CA GLY A 65 0.85 2.05 8.92
C GLY A 65 1.04 2.47 7.47
N ALA A 66 1.98 3.37 7.18
CA ALA A 66 2.31 3.70 5.79
C ALA A 66 2.91 2.47 5.10
N TRP A 67 2.36 2.08 3.95
CA TRP A 67 2.89 0.99 3.14
C TRP A 67 4.39 1.19 2.87
N ARG A 68 5.17 0.13 3.03
CA ARG A 68 6.61 0.12 2.77
C ARG A 68 6.90 -0.89 1.67
N PRO A 69 7.70 -0.53 0.67
CA PRO A 69 8.09 -1.48 -0.35
C PRO A 69 8.84 -2.65 0.31
N PRO A 70 8.46 -3.90 0.00
CA PRO A 70 9.13 -5.05 0.56
C PRO A 70 10.52 -5.23 -0.08
N SER A 71 11.46 -5.84 0.64
CA SER A 71 12.80 -6.15 0.11
C SER A 71 12.76 -7.42 -0.75
N LEU A 72 12.07 -7.35 -1.88
CA LEU A 72 11.89 -8.45 -2.84
C LEU A 72 12.86 -8.34 -4.03
N PRO A 73 13.15 -9.45 -4.74
CA PRO A 73 13.83 -9.40 -6.03
C PRO A 73 13.03 -8.57 -7.06
N PRO A 74 13.61 -8.21 -8.22
CA PRO A 74 12.90 -7.47 -9.26
C PRO A 74 11.53 -8.07 -9.58
N ILE A 75 10.56 -7.20 -9.86
CA ILE A 75 9.18 -7.59 -10.12
C ILE A 75 9.08 -8.54 -11.32
N PRO A 76 8.29 -9.63 -11.21
CA PRO A 76 7.98 -10.51 -12.34
C PRO A 76 7.37 -9.75 -13.53
N PRO A 77 7.73 -10.10 -14.78
CA PRO A 77 7.34 -9.33 -15.98
C PRO A 77 5.83 -9.26 -16.20
N ASP A 78 5.09 -10.28 -15.77
CA ASP A 78 3.64 -10.37 -15.82
C ASP A 78 2.93 -9.43 -14.83
N LEU A 79 3.60 -9.02 -13.75
CA LEU A 79 3.08 -8.08 -12.76
C LEU A 79 3.45 -6.61 -13.06
N VAL A 80 4.32 -6.36 -14.05
CA VAL A 80 4.81 -5.01 -14.38
C VAL A 80 3.68 -4.05 -14.74
N ASP A 81 2.75 -4.48 -15.59
CA ASP A 81 1.66 -3.61 -16.04
C ASP A 81 0.68 -3.29 -14.91
N ARG A 82 0.43 -4.26 -14.00
CA ARG A 82 -0.32 -4.03 -12.77
C ARG A 82 0.36 -2.96 -11.91
N ALA A 83 1.65 -3.12 -11.64
CA ALA A 83 2.43 -2.17 -10.82
C ALA A 83 2.43 -0.75 -11.43
N ARG A 84 2.57 -0.64 -12.76
CA ARG A 84 2.47 0.63 -13.47
C ARG A 84 1.09 1.27 -13.33
N GLY A 85 0.02 0.48 -13.42
CA GLY A 85 -1.35 0.96 -13.21
C GLY A 85 -1.56 1.51 -11.80
N ILE A 86 -1.03 0.83 -10.78
CA ILE A 86 -1.05 1.33 -9.39
C ILE A 86 -0.29 2.66 -9.28
N HIS A 87 0.92 2.73 -9.82
CA HIS A 87 1.74 3.94 -9.76
C HIS A 87 1.08 5.14 -10.48
N ALA A 88 0.42 4.91 -11.62
CA ALA A 88 -0.33 5.95 -12.32
C ALA A 88 -1.43 6.54 -11.42
N ARG A 89 -2.22 5.69 -10.76
CA ARG A 89 -3.25 6.14 -9.79
C ARG A 89 -2.64 6.93 -8.62
N GLN A 90 -1.47 6.52 -8.13
CA GLN A 90 -0.77 7.27 -7.07
C GLN A 90 -0.40 8.69 -7.51
N LEU A 91 0.06 8.87 -8.76
CA LEU A 91 0.36 10.19 -9.30
C LEU A 91 -0.89 11.07 -9.47
N ASP A 92 -2.01 10.46 -9.87
CA ASP A 92 -3.30 11.16 -9.98
C ASP A 92 -3.79 11.63 -8.60
N ILE A 93 -3.69 10.78 -7.59
CA ILE A 93 -4.04 11.13 -6.20
C ILE A 93 -3.15 12.26 -5.68
N ALA A 94 -1.82 12.18 -5.88
CA ALA A 94 -0.88 13.22 -5.45
C ALA A 94 -1.19 14.57 -6.12
N SER A 95 -1.54 14.54 -7.41
CA SER A 95 -1.95 15.72 -8.17
C SER A 95 -3.26 16.30 -7.64
N GLY A 96 -4.24 15.45 -7.33
CA GLY A 96 -5.51 15.85 -6.74
C GLY A 96 -5.36 16.46 -5.34
N MET A 97 -4.49 15.89 -4.51
CA MET A 97 -4.19 16.42 -3.17
C MET A 97 -3.58 17.83 -3.26
N THR A 98 -2.61 18.02 -4.15
CA THR A 98 -1.97 19.33 -4.38
C THR A 98 -2.99 20.39 -4.80
N ARG A 99 -3.94 20.02 -5.69
CA ARG A 99 -5.02 20.92 -6.13
C ARG A 99 -5.91 21.34 -4.96
N ARG A 100 -6.37 20.38 -4.15
CA ARG A 100 -7.23 20.66 -2.99
C ARG A 100 -6.53 21.56 -1.96
N LEU A 101 -5.24 21.32 -1.68
CA LEU A 101 -4.46 22.19 -0.79
C LEU A 101 -4.38 23.62 -1.33
N GLY A 102 -4.17 23.78 -2.64
CA GLY A 102 -4.18 25.09 -3.30
C GLY A 102 -5.52 25.81 -3.19
N ASP A 103 -6.64 25.09 -3.32
CA ASP A 103 -7.98 25.69 -3.19
C ASP A 103 -8.31 26.07 -1.74
N LEU A 104 -7.91 25.25 -0.76
CA LEU A 104 -8.02 25.58 0.66
C LEU A 104 -7.22 26.84 1.03
N ALA A 105 -6.00 26.99 0.51
CA ALA A 105 -5.17 28.17 0.74
C ALA A 105 -5.81 29.46 0.18
N LYS A 106 -6.45 29.38 -0.99
CA LYS A 106 -7.20 30.51 -1.57
C LYS A 106 -8.41 30.86 -0.70
N GLN A 107 -9.16 29.87 -0.25
CA GLN A 107 -10.32 30.07 0.64
C GLN A 107 -9.88 30.75 1.95
N ALA A 108 -8.81 30.28 2.58
CA ALA A 108 -8.26 30.88 3.79
C ALA A 108 -7.86 32.36 3.57
N THR A 109 -7.23 32.67 2.43
CA THR A 109 -6.85 34.04 2.07
C THR A 109 -8.08 34.95 1.90
N LEU A 110 -9.14 34.45 1.24
CA LEU A 110 -10.38 35.22 1.05
C LEU A 110 -11.10 35.45 2.37
N THR A 111 -11.20 34.43 3.22
CA THR A 111 -11.80 34.55 4.56
C THR A 111 -11.05 35.58 5.41
N GLY A 112 -9.72 35.55 5.43
CA GLY A 112 -8.92 36.54 6.16
C GLY A 112 -9.13 37.99 5.70
N LYS A 113 -9.32 38.21 4.38
CA LYS A 113 -9.67 39.53 3.83
C LYS A 113 -11.06 40.00 4.29
N LEU A 114 -12.05 39.10 4.33
CA LEU A 114 -13.40 39.42 4.80
C LEU A 114 -13.43 39.73 6.30
N GLU A 115 -12.65 39.01 7.10
CA GLU A 115 -12.50 39.26 8.53
C GLU A 115 -11.83 40.61 8.81
N THR A 116 -10.82 40.97 8.00
CA THR A 116 -10.11 42.25 8.13
C THR A 116 -10.93 43.44 7.61
N GLY A 117 -11.76 43.24 6.58
CA GLY A 117 -12.64 44.28 6.03
C GLY A 117 -13.89 44.57 6.86
N ARG A 118 -14.25 43.70 7.82
CA ARG A 118 -15.26 43.97 8.85
C ARG A 118 -14.59 44.62 10.06
N GLU A 119 -14.18 45.87 9.92
CA GLU A 119 -14.07 46.74 11.09
C GLU A 119 -15.50 46.81 11.68
N ARG A 120 -15.74 46.03 12.74
CA ARG A 120 -17.04 46.04 13.43
C ARG A 120 -17.28 47.49 13.84
N PRO A 121 -18.41 48.13 13.47
CA PRO A 121 -18.72 49.44 14.02
C PRO A 121 -18.74 49.25 15.53
N ARG A 122 -17.77 49.88 16.22
CA ARG A 122 -17.73 49.87 17.68
C ARG A 122 -19.10 50.36 18.13
N PRO A 123 -19.88 49.55 18.86
CA PRO A 123 -21.16 50.02 19.37
C PRO A 123 -20.86 51.19 20.31
N LEU A 124 -21.19 52.40 19.86
CA LEU A 124 -21.16 53.61 20.69
C LEU A 124 -22.46 53.60 21.49
N LEU A 125 -22.34 53.42 22.79
CA LEU A 125 -23.48 53.57 23.70
C LEU A 125 -23.87 55.05 23.72
N VAL A 126 -25.01 55.38 23.10
CA VAL A 126 -25.58 56.72 23.17
C VAL A 126 -26.48 56.77 24.40
N ASP A 127 -26.03 57.44 25.45
CA ASP A 127 -26.85 57.74 26.62
C ASP A 127 -27.90 58.78 26.22
N ARG A 128 -29.17 58.38 26.19
CA ARG A 128 -30.30 59.28 26.04
C ARG A 128 -30.90 59.57 27.41
N ALA A 129 -30.22 60.42 28.16
CA ALA A 129 -30.81 61.16 29.26
C ALA A 129 -31.26 62.54 28.74
N CYS A 130 -32.56 62.67 28.46
CA CYS A 130 -33.30 63.94 28.37
C CYS A 130 -34.69 63.72 28.98
#